data_AF-A0A950M421-F1
#
_entry.id   AF-A0A950M421-F1
#
_cell.length_a   1.000
_cell.length_b   1.000
_cell.length_c   1.000
_cell.angle_alpha   90.00
_cell.angle_beta   90.00
_cell.angle_gamma   90.00
#
_symmetry.space_group_name_H-M   'P 1'
#
loop_
_entity.id
_entity.type
_entity.pdbx_description
1 polymer ?
#
loop_
_entity_poly.entity_id
_entity_poly.type
_entity_poly.pdbx_seq_one_letter_code
_entity_poly.pdbx_strand_id
1 'polypeptide(L)' 'MRRWLLLLPFIGLLAVPFYNQEEPALWGFPFFYWYLFAWVPVTSALIWFVNRGERDGE' A
#
# COMPACT_ATOMS: atom_id res chain seq x y z
N MET A 1 18.00 -8.28 1.89
CA MET A 1 17.10 -8.31 0.71
C MET A 1 15.65 -7.84 0.99
N ARG A 2 15.24 -7.58 2.26
CA ARG A 2 13.84 -7.28 2.61
C ARG A 2 13.37 -5.84 2.35
N ARG A 3 14.31 -4.89 2.28
CA ARG A 3 14.03 -3.45 2.09
C ARG A 3 13.35 -3.11 0.76
N TRP A 4 13.46 -3.99 -0.24
CA TRP A 4 12.80 -3.83 -1.54
C TRP A 4 11.27 -3.80 -1.44
N LEU A 5 10.69 -4.35 -0.36
CA LEU A 5 9.25 -4.25 -0.07
C LEU A 5 8.75 -2.81 0.15
N LEU A 6 9.66 -1.86 0.42
CA LEU A 6 9.32 -0.44 0.53
C LEU A 6 9.10 0.24 -0.83
N LEU A 7 9.45 -0.42 -1.94
CA LEU A 7 9.16 0.07 -3.28
C LEU A 7 7.73 -0.23 -3.73
N LEU A 8 7.03 -1.15 -3.06
CA LEU A 8 5.63 -1.50 -3.36
C LEU A 8 4.68 -0.31 -3.33
N PRO A 9 4.68 0.57 -2.30
CA PRO A 9 3.84 1.76 -2.29
C PRO A 9 4.17 2.74 -3.43
N PHE A 10 5.43 2.83 -3.86
CA PHE A 10 5.80 3.66 -5.01
C PHE A 10 5.22 3.14 -6.32
N ILE A 11 5.22 1.81 -6.53
CA ILE A 11 4.61 1.18 -7.70
C ILE A 11 3.07 1.36 -7.64
N GLY A 12 2.48 1.18 -6.46
CA GLY A 12 1.07 1.41 -6.22
C GLY A 12 0.62 2.84 -6.48
N LEU A 13 1.45 3.82 -6.13
CA LEU A 13 1.22 5.25 -6.40
C LEU A 13 1.55 5.66 -7.84
N LEU A 14 2.44 4.98 -8.55
CA LEU A 14 2.74 5.30 -9.95
C LEU A 14 1.74 4.68 -10.94
N ALA A 15 0.92 3.72 -10.49
CA ALA A 15 -0.15 3.10 -11.28
C ALA A 15 -1.37 4.03 -11.47
N VAL A 16 -1.13 5.29 -11.84
CA VAL A 16 -2.14 6.35 -12.08
C VAL A 16 -3.37 5.87 -12.86
N PRO A 17 -3.24 5.21 -14.03
CA PRO A 17 -4.43 4.78 -14.79
C PRO A 17 -5.26 3.68 -14.10
N PHE A 18 -4.67 2.98 -13.12
CA PHE A 18 -5.30 1.86 -12.42
C PHE A 18 -6.25 2.31 -11.32
N TYR A 19 -5.91 3.40 -10.63
CA TYR A 19 -6.74 3.97 -9.57
C TYR A 19 -7.46 5.27 -9.94
N ASN A 20 -7.20 5.81 -11.14
CA ASN A 20 -7.98 6.89 -11.74
C ASN A 20 -9.29 6.40 -12.38
N GLN A 21 -9.83 5.29 -11.88
CA GLN A 21 -11.15 4.79 -12.25
C GLN A 21 -12.15 5.33 -11.22
N GLU A 22 -13.33 5.78 -11.65
CA GLU A 22 -14.38 6.19 -10.70
C GLU A 22 -15.00 4.97 -9.99
N GLU A 23 -14.94 3.81 -10.64
CA GLU A 23 -15.44 2.54 -10.13
C GLU A 23 -14.27 1.58 -9.82
N PRO A 24 -14.37 0.77 -8.74
CA PRO A 24 -15.51 0.64 -7.83
C PRO A 24 -15.58 1.74 -6.75
N ALA A 25 -16.73 2.41 -6.69
CA ALA A 25 -17.05 3.31 -5.59
C ALA A 25 -17.58 2.51 -4.40
N LEU A 26 -17.00 2.70 -3.22
CA LEU A 26 -17.46 2.06 -1.98
C LEU A 26 -18.41 3.01 -1.26
N TRP A 27 -19.70 2.66 -1.19
CA TRP A 27 -20.72 3.46 -0.49
C TRP A 27 -20.80 4.92 -0.98
N GLY A 28 -20.59 5.14 -2.29
CA GLY A 28 -20.53 6.47 -2.89
C GLY A 28 -19.17 7.17 -2.77
N PHE A 29 -18.17 6.50 -2.18
CA PHE A 29 -16.81 6.98 -2.06
C PHE A 29 -15.96 6.52 -3.27
N PRO A 30 -15.39 7.43 -4.08
CA PRO A 30 -14.66 7.06 -5.30
C PRO A 30 -13.43 6.19 -5.02
N PHE A 31 -13.07 5.36 -6.00
CA PHE A 31 -11.92 4.43 -5.91
C PHE A 31 -10.64 5.10 -5.44
N PHE A 32 -10.31 6.24 -6.06
CA PHE A 32 -9.11 7.01 -5.77
C PHE A 32 -8.90 7.25 -4.26
N TYR A 33 -9.94 7.66 -3.54
CA TYR A 33 -9.80 8.06 -2.15
C TYR A 33 -9.68 6.86 -1.20
N TRP A 34 -10.51 5.83 -1.36
CA TRP A 34 -10.41 4.67 -0.48
C TRP A 34 -9.17 3.84 -0.79
N TYR A 35 -8.69 3.84 -2.04
CA TYR A 35 -7.44 3.22 -2.43
C TYR A 35 -6.25 3.83 -1.66
N LEU A 36 -6.15 5.16 -1.61
CA LEU A 36 -5.15 5.85 -0.79
C LEU A 36 -5.30 5.54 0.70
N PHE A 37 -6.54 5.47 1.20
CA PHE A 37 -6.79 5.11 2.59
C PHE A 37 -6.37 3.68 2.90
N ALA A 38 -6.61 2.73 1.99
CA ALA A 38 -6.17 1.33 2.10
C ALA A 38 -4.64 1.19 2.07
N TRP A 39 -3.92 2.10 1.41
CA TRP A 39 -2.46 2.13 1.44
C TRP A 39 -1.88 2.43 2.83
N VAL A 40 -2.61 3.13 3.72
CA VAL A 40 -2.15 3.41 5.09
C VAL A 40 -1.90 2.14 5.90
N PRO A 41 -2.87 1.21 6.09
CA PRO A 41 -2.62 -0.04 6.79
C PRO A 41 -1.67 -0.97 6.01
N VAL A 42 -1.69 -0.96 4.68
CA VAL A 42 -0.77 -1.77 3.86
C VAL A 42 0.68 -1.35 4.10
N THR A 43 0.99 -0.04 4.06
CA THR A 43 2.34 0.46 4.33
C THR A 43 2.78 0.21 5.76
N SER A 44 1.89 0.38 6.74
CA SER A 44 2.15 0.03 8.14
C SER A 44 2.47 -1.47 8.30
N ALA A 45 1.71 -2.34 7.65
CA ALA A 45 1.94 -3.79 7.67
C ALA A 45 3.24 -4.17 6.96
N LEU A 46 3.58 -3.53 5.84
CA LEU A 46 4.84 -3.74 5.12
C LEU A 46 6.04 -3.34 5.99
N ILE A 47 6.00 -2.18 6.64
CA ILE A 47 7.05 -1.73 7.56
C ILE A 47 7.18 -2.68 8.75
N TRP A 48 6.05 -3.06 9.36
CA TRP A 48 6.03 -4.01 10.45
C TRP A 48 6.62 -5.36 10.04
N PHE A 49 6.25 -5.86 8.85
CA PHE A 49 6.82 -7.08 8.30
C PHE A 49 8.33 -6.88 8.18
N VAL A 50 8.80 -5.89 7.42
CA VAL A 50 10.23 -5.58 7.21
C VAL A 50 11.04 -5.46 8.51
N ASN A 51 10.45 -4.92 9.58
CA ASN A 51 11.12 -4.79 10.87
C ASN A 51 11.07 -6.09 11.71
N ARG A 52 9.97 -6.85 11.65
CA ARG A 52 9.82 -8.12 12.40
C ARG A 52 10.94 -9.14 12.10
N GLY A 53 11.31 -9.28 10.83
CA GLY A 53 12.39 -10.18 10.43
C GLY A 53 13.81 -9.68 10.74
N GLU A 54 13.99 -8.45 11.26
CA GLU A 54 15.27 -8.03 11.87
C GLU A 54 15.34 -8.44 13.36
N ARG A 55 14.19 -8.65 14.03
CA ARG A 55 14.12 -9.03 15.45
C ARG A 55 14.19 -10.54 15.70
N ASP A 56 13.91 -11.36 14.70
CA ASP A 56 13.97 -12.83 14.79
C ASP A 56 15.40 -13.38 14.55
N GLY A 57 16.41 -12.50 14.43
CA GLY A 57 17.82 -12.85 14.20
C GLY A 57 18.75 -12.60 15.40
N GLU A 58 18.20 -12.29 16.57
CA GLU A 58 18.92 -12.20 17.85
C GLU A 58 18.63 -13.43 18.72
#